data_AF-A0A1Y0HHY9-F1
#
_entry.id   AF-A0A1Y0HHY9-F1
#
_cell.length_a   1.000
_cell.length_b   1.000
_cell.length_c   1.000
_cell.angle_alpha   90.00
_cell.angle_beta   90.00
_cell.angle_gamma   90.00
#
_symmetry.space_group_name_H-M   'P 1'
#
loop_
_entity.id
_entity.type
_entity.pdbx_description
1 polymer ?
#
loop_
_entity_poly.entity_id
_entity_poly.type
_entity_poly.pdbx_seq_one_letter_code
_entity_poly.pdbx_strand_id
1 'polypeptide(L)'
;MGKIFSAYRDIERISLPAKIEGGDVLKVGKKIFVGESSRTNVEGIQALAAIIKPFGCMVIPVKVTGCLHLKTGVTALDDQTILINANWVDADAFEGFSKVEVPDDEPFGANILKIGDIVCMNEAFPKTMMLVKSLGYKVDSVNISEFVKAEAGLTCMSVPFTCKA
;
A
#
# COMPACT_ATOMS: atom_id res chain seq x y z
N MET A 1 7.00 14.21 -12.49
CA MET A 1 7.38 13.36 -11.34
C MET A 1 8.85 12.91 -11.40
N GLY A 2 9.30 12.15 -12.41
CA GLY A 2 10.70 11.64 -12.46
C GLY A 2 11.81 12.69 -12.35
N LYS A 3 11.64 13.87 -12.97
CA LYS A 3 12.58 15.01 -12.83
C LYS A 3 12.71 15.55 -11.40
N ILE A 4 11.66 15.45 -10.59
CA ILE A 4 11.69 15.89 -9.18
C ILE A 4 12.46 14.85 -8.37
N PHE A 5 12.18 13.57 -8.58
CA PHE A 5 12.83 12.47 -7.84
C PHE A 5 14.29 12.27 -8.22
N SER A 6 14.71 12.61 -9.44
CA SER A 6 16.11 12.50 -9.86
C SER A 6 17.08 13.39 -9.08
N ALA A 7 16.58 14.40 -8.37
CA ALA A 7 17.39 15.18 -7.44
C ALA A 7 17.72 14.45 -6.13
N TYR A 8 17.01 13.35 -5.82
CA TYR A 8 17.09 12.65 -4.53
C TYR A 8 17.50 11.17 -4.66
N ARG A 9 17.24 10.53 -5.81
CA ARG A 9 17.44 9.11 -6.06
C ARG A 9 17.71 8.84 -7.54
N ASP A 10 18.43 7.75 -7.81
CA ASP A 10 18.50 7.18 -9.16
C ASP A 10 17.13 6.74 -9.64
N ILE A 11 16.88 6.91 -10.94
CA ILE A 11 15.58 6.64 -11.56
C ILE A 11 15.70 5.44 -12.50
N GLU A 12 15.04 4.37 -12.12
CA GLU A 12 14.84 3.19 -12.96
C GLU A 12 13.50 3.24 -13.69
N ARG A 13 13.39 2.50 -14.79
CA ARG A 13 12.19 2.48 -15.63
C ARG A 13 11.81 1.05 -15.99
N ILE A 14 10.52 0.75 -15.83
CA ILE A 14 9.91 -0.48 -16.32
C ILE A 14 9.17 -0.12 -17.62
N SER A 15 9.47 -0.86 -18.68
CA SER A 15 8.91 -0.63 -20.01
C SER A 15 7.96 -1.76 -20.39
N LEU A 16 6.97 -1.45 -21.20
CA LEU A 16 6.07 -2.46 -21.76
C LEU A 16 6.87 -3.56 -22.48
N PRO A 17 6.43 -4.84 -22.40
CA PRO A 17 5.14 -5.32 -21.91
C PRO A 17 5.02 -5.50 -20.39
N ALA A 18 6.08 -5.22 -19.62
CA ALA A 18 6.01 -5.22 -18.16
C ALA A 18 5.17 -4.02 -17.67
N LYS A 19 4.11 -4.29 -16.92
CA LYS A 19 3.16 -3.31 -16.39
C LYS A 19 3.19 -3.34 -14.88
N ILE A 20 3.28 -2.17 -14.25
CA ILE A 20 3.21 -2.02 -12.80
C ILE A 20 2.65 -0.66 -12.43
N GLU A 21 1.84 -0.60 -11.38
CA GLU A 21 1.35 0.65 -10.81
C GLU A 21 1.70 0.75 -9.32
N GLY A 22 2.06 1.96 -8.86
CA GLY A 22 2.50 2.17 -7.48
C GLY A 22 1.41 1.92 -6.42
N GLY A 23 0.14 1.84 -6.83
CA GLY A 23 -0.98 1.37 -6.01
C GLY A 23 -0.83 -0.09 -5.59
N ASP A 24 -0.20 -0.92 -6.44
CA ASP A 24 0.03 -2.34 -6.16
C ASP A 24 1.28 -2.61 -5.33
N VAL A 25 2.09 -1.60 -5.02
CA VAL A 25 3.38 -1.77 -4.33
C VAL A 25 3.26 -1.32 -2.88
N LEU A 26 3.32 -2.28 -1.95
CA LEU A 26 3.36 -2.05 -0.51
C LEU A 26 4.72 -2.47 0.06
N LYS A 27 5.45 -1.50 0.62
CA LYS A 27 6.75 -1.74 1.26
C LYS A 27 6.59 -1.83 2.78
N VAL A 28 7.11 -2.89 3.38
CA VAL A 28 7.25 -3.05 4.84
C VAL A 28 8.65 -3.53 5.17
N GLY A 29 9.46 -2.69 5.82
CA GLY A 29 10.89 -2.97 6.01
C GLY A 29 11.61 -3.28 4.69
N LYS A 30 12.15 -4.50 4.57
CA LYS A 30 12.80 -5.07 3.37
C LYS A 30 11.87 -5.95 2.51
N LYS A 31 10.63 -6.20 2.94
CA LYS A 31 9.63 -6.93 2.17
C LYS A 31 8.85 -5.93 1.30
N ILE A 32 8.72 -6.24 0.02
CA ILE A 32 7.95 -5.47 -0.97
C ILE A 32 6.84 -6.37 -1.48
N PHE A 33 5.63 -6.18 -0.98
CA PHE A 33 4.45 -6.86 -1.47
C PHE A 33 3.99 -6.19 -2.76
N VAL A 34 3.75 -6.98 -3.80
CA VAL A 34 3.34 -6.46 -5.11
C VAL A 34 2.10 -7.19 -5.57
N GLY A 35 1.01 -6.43 -5.75
CA GLY A 35 -0.25 -6.94 -6.26
C GLY A 35 -0.11 -7.45 -7.69
N GLU A 36 -0.47 -8.69 -7.94
CA GLU A 36 -0.82 -9.18 -9.27
C GLU A 36 -2.29 -8.82 -9.52
N SER A 37 -2.50 -7.87 -10.42
CA SER A 37 -3.79 -7.22 -10.65
C SER A 37 -4.04 -7.03 -12.15
N SER A 38 -5.17 -6.43 -12.53
CA SER A 38 -5.40 -6.02 -13.93
C SER A 38 -4.43 -4.93 -14.40
N ARG A 39 -3.78 -4.22 -13.45
CA ARG A 39 -2.87 -3.10 -13.68
C ARG A 39 -1.40 -3.49 -13.62
N THR A 40 -1.07 -4.52 -12.82
CA THR A 40 0.30 -5.02 -12.61
C THR A 40 0.40 -6.49 -13.00
N ASN A 41 1.24 -6.82 -13.99
CA ASN A 41 1.44 -8.20 -14.46
C ASN A 41 2.72 -8.84 -13.90
N VAL A 42 2.85 -10.15 -14.09
CA VAL A 42 4.01 -10.95 -13.65
C VAL A 42 5.34 -10.36 -14.15
N GLU A 43 5.40 -9.90 -15.40
CA GLU A 43 6.61 -9.28 -15.95
C GLU A 43 6.97 -7.97 -15.23
N GLY A 44 5.97 -7.17 -14.83
CA GLY A 44 6.15 -5.98 -14.01
C GLY A 44 6.69 -6.29 -12.62
N ILE A 45 6.15 -7.33 -11.97
CA ILE A 45 6.60 -7.82 -10.66
C ILE A 45 8.07 -8.27 -10.75
N GLN A 46 8.41 -9.05 -11.77
CA GLN A 46 9.78 -9.53 -12.00
C GLN A 46 10.75 -8.39 -12.32
N ALA A 47 10.33 -7.41 -13.13
CA ALA A 47 11.13 -6.24 -13.45
C ALA A 47 11.44 -5.42 -12.19
N LEU A 48 10.44 -5.20 -11.32
CA LEU A 48 10.66 -4.54 -10.03
C LEU A 48 11.61 -5.34 -9.15
N ALA A 49 11.45 -6.67 -9.08
CA ALA A 49 12.32 -7.54 -8.31
C ALA A 49 13.79 -7.44 -8.74
N ALA A 50 14.06 -7.41 -10.04
CA ALA A 50 15.40 -7.23 -10.57
C ALA A 50 16.00 -5.86 -10.17
N ILE A 51 15.22 -4.78 -10.30
CA ILE A 51 15.62 -3.42 -9.94
C ILE A 51 15.95 -3.31 -8.45
N ILE A 52 15.13 -3.92 -7.57
CA ILE A 52 15.25 -3.71 -6.13
C ILE A 52 16.18 -4.72 -5.43
N LYS A 53 16.60 -5.79 -6.12
CA LYS A 53 17.51 -6.82 -5.60
C LYS A 53 18.82 -6.26 -5.01
N PRO A 54 19.52 -5.29 -5.63
CA PRO A 54 20.75 -4.72 -5.07
C PRO A 54 20.55 -4.01 -3.73
N PHE A 55 19.33 -3.61 -3.39
CA PHE A 55 19.01 -2.95 -2.12
C PHE A 55 18.71 -3.94 -0.98
N GLY A 56 18.84 -5.25 -1.23
CA GLY A 56 18.55 -6.31 -0.26
C GLY A 56 17.07 -6.43 0.09
N CYS A 57 16.19 -5.97 -0.79
CA CYS A 57 14.75 -6.08 -0.63
C CYS A 57 14.24 -7.35 -1.33
N MET A 58 13.14 -7.92 -0.82
CA MET A 58 12.50 -9.12 -1.35
C MET A 58 11.12 -8.77 -1.88
N VAL A 59 10.83 -9.12 -3.14
CA VAL A 59 9.49 -8.98 -3.72
C VAL A 59 8.66 -10.22 -3.38
N ILE A 60 7.44 -10.00 -2.92
CA ILE A 60 6.45 -11.03 -2.62
C ILE A 60 5.22 -10.72 -3.48
N PRO A 61 4.88 -11.54 -4.49
CA PRO A 61 3.65 -11.36 -5.25
C PRO A 61 2.44 -11.63 -4.36
N VAL A 62 1.38 -10.84 -4.52
CA VAL A 62 0.11 -10.98 -3.79
C VAL A 62 -1.02 -10.99 -4.80
N LYS A 63 -1.87 -12.02 -4.78
CA LYS A 63 -3.03 -12.05 -5.66
C LYS A 63 -4.07 -11.01 -5.18
N VAL A 64 -4.54 -10.17 -6.10
CA VAL A 64 -5.58 -9.16 -5.83
C VAL A 64 -6.84 -9.50 -6.63
N THR A 65 -7.97 -9.66 -5.95
CA THR A 65 -9.22 -10.17 -6.57
C THR A 65 -10.40 -9.21 -6.43
N GLY A 66 -10.47 -8.43 -5.36
CA GLY A 66 -11.66 -7.65 -5.01
C GLY A 66 -11.52 -6.14 -5.11
N CYS A 67 -10.36 -5.63 -5.53
CA CYS A 67 -10.11 -4.19 -5.65
C CYS A 67 -9.13 -3.86 -6.80
N LEU A 68 -9.04 -2.58 -7.17
CA LEU A 68 -8.23 -2.13 -8.31
C LEU A 68 -6.72 -2.29 -8.08
N HIS A 69 -6.25 -2.02 -6.85
CA HIS A 69 -4.85 -2.06 -6.45
C HIS A 69 -4.69 -2.71 -5.08
N LEU A 70 -3.53 -3.33 -4.83
CA LEU A 70 -3.18 -3.94 -3.54
C LEU A 70 -3.45 -3.00 -2.35
N LYS A 71 -2.98 -1.74 -2.41
CA LYS A 71 -3.12 -0.78 -1.29
C LYS A 71 -4.56 -0.36 -1.00
N THR A 72 -5.51 -0.67 -1.88
CA THR A 72 -6.94 -0.50 -1.58
C THR A 72 -7.42 -1.53 -0.56
N GLY A 73 -6.96 -2.77 -0.67
CA GLY A 73 -7.34 -3.87 0.22
C GLY A 73 -6.39 -4.11 1.40
N VAL A 74 -5.15 -3.60 1.36
CA VAL A 74 -4.19 -3.81 2.44
C VAL A 74 -3.12 -2.72 2.53
N THR A 75 -2.86 -2.25 3.74
CA THR A 75 -1.71 -1.38 4.04
C THR A 75 -1.06 -1.77 5.37
N ALA A 76 0.14 -1.26 5.63
CA ALA A 76 0.87 -1.55 6.86
C ALA A 76 0.65 -0.47 7.92
N LEU A 77 0.22 -0.88 9.12
CA LEU A 77 0.15 0.00 10.30
C LEU A 77 1.56 0.19 10.90
N ASP A 78 2.36 -0.86 10.88
CA ASP A 78 3.77 -0.84 11.29
C ASP A 78 4.58 -1.95 10.59
N ASP A 79 5.77 -2.25 11.10
CA ASP A 79 6.68 -3.22 10.51
C ASP A 79 6.24 -4.69 10.67
N GLN A 80 5.21 -4.95 11.49
CA GLN A 80 4.72 -6.28 11.86
C GLN A 80 3.19 -6.44 11.72
N THR A 81 2.46 -5.34 11.55
CA THR A 81 1.00 -5.32 11.53
C THR A 81 0.47 -4.72 10.24
N ILE A 82 -0.46 -5.42 9.60
CA ILE A 82 -1.22 -4.93 8.45
C ILE A 82 -2.69 -4.70 8.81
N LEU A 83 -3.28 -3.69 8.17
CA LEU A 83 -4.72 -3.49 8.11
C LEU A 83 -5.21 -4.02 6.75
N ILE A 84 -6.15 -4.96 6.76
CA ILE A 84 -6.47 -5.79 5.60
C ILE A 84 -7.97 -6.03 5.45
N ASN A 85 -8.42 -6.07 4.19
CA ASN A 85 -9.66 -6.69 3.76
C ASN A 85 -9.32 -8.05 3.13
N ALA A 86 -9.43 -9.13 3.90
CA ALA A 86 -8.98 -10.46 3.48
C ALA A 86 -9.84 -11.06 2.34
N ASN A 87 -11.02 -10.49 2.07
CA ASN A 87 -11.85 -10.91 0.95
C ASN A 87 -11.30 -10.41 -0.41
N TRP A 88 -10.43 -9.41 -0.41
CA TRP A 88 -9.97 -8.74 -1.64
C TRP A 88 -8.53 -9.05 -2.03
N VAL A 89 -7.73 -9.54 -1.09
CA VAL A 89 -6.30 -9.82 -1.27
C VAL A 89 -5.94 -11.14 -0.59
N ASP A 90 -4.97 -11.85 -1.15
CA ASP A 90 -4.45 -13.08 -0.57
C ASP A 90 -3.73 -12.81 0.77
N ALA A 91 -4.40 -13.11 1.88
CA ALA A 91 -3.89 -12.89 3.23
C ALA A 91 -2.71 -13.80 3.59
N ASP A 92 -2.57 -14.96 2.93
CA ASP A 92 -1.49 -15.92 3.20
C ASP A 92 -0.13 -15.37 2.76
N ALA A 93 -0.12 -14.50 1.74
CA ALA A 93 1.09 -13.79 1.32
C ALA A 93 1.72 -12.95 2.44
N PHE A 94 0.94 -12.59 3.47
CA PHE A 94 1.38 -11.84 4.65
C PHE A 94 1.65 -12.75 5.86
N GLU A 95 2.18 -13.96 5.62
CA GLU A 95 2.64 -14.84 6.69
C GLU A 95 3.63 -14.13 7.64
N GLY A 96 3.44 -14.33 8.95
CA GLY A 96 4.23 -13.69 10.01
C GLY A 96 3.82 -12.27 10.37
N PHE A 97 2.85 -11.66 9.68
CA PHE A 97 2.25 -10.38 10.08
C PHE A 97 1.01 -10.60 10.96
N SER A 98 0.87 -9.76 11.98
CA SER A 98 -0.40 -9.53 12.66
C SER A 98 -1.38 -8.88 11.69
N LYS A 99 -2.59 -9.42 11.59
CA LYS A 99 -3.62 -8.98 10.64
C LYS A 99 -4.75 -8.35 11.42
N VAL A 100 -5.00 -7.07 11.16
CA VAL A 100 -6.17 -6.35 11.66
C VAL A 100 -7.15 -6.28 10.50
N GLU A 101 -8.28 -6.95 10.64
CA GLU A 101 -9.30 -6.97 9.60
C GLU A 101 -10.18 -5.72 9.69
N VAL A 102 -10.47 -5.11 8.53
CA VAL A 102 -11.42 -4.00 8.46
C VAL A 102 -12.84 -4.52 8.69
N PRO A 103 -13.75 -3.71 9.26
CA PRO A 103 -15.16 -4.07 9.36
C PRO A 103 -15.77 -4.36 7.98
N ASP A 104 -16.64 -5.38 7.91
CA ASP A 104 -17.30 -5.79 6.66
C ASP A 104 -18.07 -4.66 5.97
N ASP A 105 -18.60 -3.70 6.74
CA ASP A 105 -19.35 -2.56 6.22
C ASP A 105 -18.48 -1.32 5.89
N GLU A 106 -17.16 -1.41 6.09
CA GLU A 106 -16.17 -0.42 5.66
C GLU A 106 -15.05 -1.08 4.83
N PRO A 107 -15.37 -1.76 3.72
CA PRO A 107 -14.42 -2.63 3.02
C PRO A 107 -13.23 -1.89 2.39
N PHE A 108 -13.35 -0.57 2.19
CA PHE A 108 -12.28 0.33 1.70
C PHE A 108 -11.44 0.96 2.83
N GLY A 109 -11.72 0.62 4.10
CA GLY A 109 -11.03 1.17 5.27
C GLY A 109 -9.54 0.83 5.36
N ALA A 110 -9.09 -0.15 4.57
CA ALA A 110 -7.71 -0.65 4.61
C ALA A 110 -6.69 0.29 3.95
N ASN A 111 -7.11 1.35 3.24
CA ASN A 111 -6.19 2.30 2.62
C ASN A 111 -5.80 3.42 3.62
N ILE A 112 -4.70 3.21 4.35
CA ILE A 112 -4.14 4.22 5.27
C ILE A 112 -2.80 4.75 4.77
N LEU A 113 -2.44 5.96 5.19
CA LEU A 113 -1.15 6.57 4.90
C LEU A 113 -0.39 6.81 6.20
N LYS A 114 0.72 6.11 6.41
CA LYS A 114 1.60 6.35 7.55
C LYS A 114 2.66 7.40 7.24
N ILE A 115 2.75 8.45 8.07
CA ILE A 115 3.77 9.50 8.00
C ILE A 115 4.40 9.66 9.39
N GLY A 116 5.66 9.23 9.53
CA GLY A 116 6.31 9.12 10.83
C GLY A 116 5.52 8.20 11.76
N ASP A 117 5.10 8.74 12.91
CA ASP A 117 4.31 8.01 13.92
C ASP A 117 2.79 8.16 13.74
N ILE A 118 2.34 8.92 12.75
CA ILE A 118 0.92 9.21 12.51
C ILE A 118 0.38 8.30 11.41
N VAL A 119 -0.76 7.66 11.69
CA VAL A 119 -1.58 6.93 10.72
C VAL A 119 -2.69 7.87 10.24
N CYS A 120 -2.56 8.38 9.02
CA CYS A 120 -3.58 9.18 8.38
C CYS A 120 -4.66 8.27 7.79
N MET A 121 -5.92 8.52 8.12
CA MET A 121 -7.08 7.72 7.70
C MET A 121 -8.18 8.57 7.08
N ASN A 122 -9.01 7.96 6.25
CA ASN A 122 -10.15 8.61 5.64
C ASN A 122 -11.34 8.67 6.62
N GLU A 123 -11.93 9.85 6.79
CA GLU A 123 -13.11 10.06 7.65
C GLU A 123 -14.34 9.25 7.22
N ALA A 124 -14.39 8.78 5.97
CA ALA A 124 -15.45 7.92 5.48
C ALA A 124 -15.52 6.53 6.17
N PHE A 125 -14.49 6.14 6.93
CA PHE A 125 -14.40 4.82 7.58
C PHE A 125 -14.23 4.92 9.11
N PRO A 126 -15.23 5.48 9.82
CA PRO A 126 -15.14 5.74 11.25
C PRO A 126 -14.94 4.50 12.13
N LYS A 127 -15.51 3.34 11.77
CA LYS A 127 -15.34 2.10 12.56
C LYS A 127 -13.91 1.58 12.45
N THR A 128 -13.34 1.61 11.26
CA THR A 128 -11.95 1.24 11.00
C THR A 128 -11.01 2.18 11.74
N MET A 129 -11.28 3.50 11.72
CA MET A 129 -10.51 4.47 12.50
C MET A 129 -10.59 4.20 14.01
N MET A 130 -11.77 3.91 14.56
CA MET A 130 -11.92 3.57 15.98
C MET A 130 -11.17 2.29 16.35
N LEU A 131 -11.21 1.27 15.48
CA LEU A 131 -10.44 0.03 15.64
C LEU A 131 -8.93 0.32 15.69
N VAL A 132 -8.41 1.11 14.74
CA VAL A 132 -6.98 1.45 14.73
C VAL A 132 -6.60 2.29 15.95
N LYS A 133 -7.46 3.23 16.39
CA LYS A 133 -7.22 4.00 17.62
C LYS A 133 -7.22 3.12 18.87
N SER A 134 -8.11 2.11 18.96
CA SER A 134 -8.18 1.22 20.14
C SER A 134 -6.95 0.32 20.28
N LEU A 135 -6.23 0.07 19.19
CA LEU A 135 -4.94 -0.61 19.16
C LEU A 135 -3.75 0.28 19.58
N GLY A 136 -3.99 1.56 19.88
CA GLY A 136 -2.98 2.49 20.40
C GLY A 136 -2.23 3.30 19.34
N TYR A 137 -2.62 3.22 18.07
CA TYR A 137 -2.01 4.04 17.02
C TYR A 137 -2.44 5.50 17.13
N LYS A 138 -1.51 6.42 16.85
CA LYS A 138 -1.82 7.85 16.70
C LYS A 138 -2.48 8.05 15.33
N VAL A 139 -3.78 8.33 15.34
CA VAL A 139 -4.56 8.51 14.11
C VAL A 139 -4.88 9.97 13.91
N ASP A 140 -4.61 10.46 12.70
CA ASP A 140 -5.13 11.71 12.17
C ASP A 140 -6.10 11.41 11.02
N SER A 141 -7.12 12.23 10.83
CA SER A 141 -8.17 11.97 9.84
C SER A 141 -8.29 13.09 8.83
N VAL A 142 -8.59 12.72 7.59
CA VAL A 142 -8.82 13.66 6.51
C VAL A 142 -10.08 13.26 5.76
N ASN A 143 -10.97 14.22 5.54
CA ASN A 143 -12.11 14.02 4.66
C ASN A 143 -11.67 14.03 3.20
N ILE A 144 -11.73 12.87 2.55
CA ILE A 144 -11.48 12.72 1.11
C ILE A 144 -12.67 12.10 0.39
N SER A 145 -13.88 12.26 0.93
CA SER A 145 -15.11 11.62 0.45
C SER A 145 -15.40 11.83 -1.04
N GLU A 146 -15.04 12.99 -1.61
CA GLU A 146 -15.16 13.24 -3.06
C GLU A 146 -14.23 12.35 -3.89
N PHE A 147 -13.03 12.06 -3.40
CA PHE A 147 -12.07 11.17 -4.06
C PHE A 147 -12.49 9.70 -3.93
N VAL A 148 -13.19 9.33 -2.86
CA VAL A 148 -13.77 7.99 -2.69
C VAL A 148 -14.75 7.64 -3.81
N LYS A 149 -15.46 8.63 -4.37
CA LYS A 149 -16.35 8.42 -5.53
C LYS A 149 -15.61 7.92 -6.77
N ALA A 150 -14.29 8.13 -6.84
CA ALA A 150 -13.39 7.62 -7.87
C ALA A 150 -12.49 6.48 -7.36
N GLU A 151 -12.87 5.81 -6.27
CA GLU A 151 -12.11 4.74 -5.61
C GLU A 151 -10.71 5.15 -5.13
N ALA A 152 -10.44 6.45 -5.00
CA ALA A 152 -9.14 6.93 -4.57
C ALA A 152 -9.03 6.97 -3.04
N GLY A 153 -7.90 6.49 -2.52
CA GLY A 153 -7.51 6.57 -1.12
C GLY A 153 -6.35 7.53 -0.87
N LEU A 154 -5.95 7.69 0.39
CA LEU A 154 -4.85 8.58 0.78
C LEU A 154 -3.52 8.19 0.13
N THR A 155 -3.28 6.88 -0.03
CA THR A 155 -2.05 6.37 -0.69
C THR A 155 -2.04 6.62 -2.20
N CYS A 156 -3.20 6.86 -2.83
CA CYS A 156 -3.30 7.12 -4.27
C CYS A 156 -2.91 8.56 -4.61
N MET A 157 -3.05 9.48 -3.65
CA MET A 157 -2.77 10.91 -3.81
C MET A 157 -1.40 11.32 -3.27
N SER A 158 -0.57 10.36 -2.87
CA SER A 158 0.70 10.61 -2.20
C SER A 158 1.80 9.66 -2.66
N VAL A 159 3.04 10.16 -2.67
CA VAL A 159 4.26 9.35 -2.90
C VAL A 159 5.26 9.71 -1.79
N PRO A 160 5.10 9.12 -0.59
CA PRO A 160 5.97 9.43 0.53
C PRO A 160 7.37 8.85 0.30
N PHE A 161 8.39 9.63 0.61
CA PHE A 161 9.78 9.20 0.64
C PHE A 161 10.55 10.00 1.69
N THR A 162 11.57 9.39 2.27
CA THR A 162 12.50 10.12 3.14
C THR A 162 13.60 10.73 2.28
N CYS A 163 13.74 12.05 2.33
CA CYS A 163 14.98 12.69 1.89
C CYS A 163 16.09 12.21 2.84
N LYS A 164 17.17 11.65 2.31
CA LYS A 164 18.39 11.55 3.13
C LYS A 164 18.92 12.98 3.22
N ALA A 165 19.16 13.46 4.44
CA ALA A 165 20.03 14.62 4.64
C ALA A 165 21.44 14.30 4.14
#